data_AF-A0A0C9XB04-F1
#
_entry.id   AF-A0A0C9XB04-F1
#
_cell.length_a   1.000
_cell.length_b   1.000
_cell.length_c   1.000
_cell.angle_alpha   90.00
_cell.angle_beta   90.00
_cell.angle_gamma   90.00
#
_symmetry.space_group_name_H-M   'P 1'
#
loop_
_entity.id
_entity.type
_entity.pdbx_description
1 polymer ?
#
loop_
_entity_poly.entity_id
_entity_poly.type
_entity_poly.pdbx_seq_one_letter_code
_entity_poly.pdbx_strand_id
1 'polypeptide(L)'
;MGVLIPIHSIGSTLLLCLLLSSSHGLFTRTTCSGDECVQQKETGAWCYVPKSGETALLDCKGSQSDLQSVMNVHLAQDLSIAYYNGVGNSRFGGASWPVPANVGVVRLCVSGYAGDGTLQTLCVNVNADNSISGSPYCEIADGPHVVSDGCYTFKPTFTPVTQTTTNPPPPSSINSPSSTTPSTTSPSSSSSSSSSSSSTTSSQTSSSPSPSPTETSSNSNSSSNSLNNLKAIGVPIIVCIIGVIGAIFVKRWIRETSQNQAAAAGHHLPMLPLGFEPWPPQSPPPQPTFYGIGPFGGQ
;
A
#
# COMPACT_ATOMS: atom_id res chain seq x y z
N MET A 1 3.43 -2.95 -60.00
CA MET A 1 2.16 -3.28 -59.33
C MET A 1 2.22 -2.70 -57.93
N GLY A 2 1.52 -1.59 -57.67
CA GLY A 2 1.51 -0.92 -56.36
C GLY A 2 0.43 -1.51 -55.48
N VAL A 3 0.81 -2.05 -54.32
CA VAL A 3 -0.14 -2.57 -53.32
C VAL A 3 -0.62 -1.38 -52.48
N LEU A 4 -1.86 -0.95 -52.72
CA LEU A 4 -2.55 0.01 -51.88
C LEU A 4 -2.96 -0.68 -50.57
N ILE A 5 -2.27 -0.36 -49.46
CA ILE A 5 -2.63 -0.86 -48.13
C ILE A 5 -3.71 0.08 -47.55
N PRO A 6 -4.89 -0.42 -47.16
CA PRO A 6 -5.97 0.41 -46.65
C PRO A 6 -5.61 1.01 -45.29
N ILE A 7 -5.57 2.35 -45.24
CA ILE A 7 -5.18 3.18 -44.09
C ILE A 7 -6.11 2.96 -42.87
N HIS A 8 -7.33 2.44 -43.09
CA HIS A 8 -8.29 2.14 -42.02
C HIS A 8 -7.89 0.95 -41.13
N SER A 9 -6.96 0.09 -41.56
CA SER A 9 -6.54 -1.09 -40.76
C SER A 9 -5.57 -0.71 -39.63
N ILE A 10 -4.73 0.30 -39.85
CA ILE A 10 -3.62 0.66 -38.95
C ILE A 10 -4.14 1.32 -37.66
N GLY A 11 -5.21 2.12 -37.74
CA GLY A 11 -5.81 2.77 -36.57
C GLY A 11 -6.45 1.78 -35.58
N SER A 12 -7.06 0.71 -36.08
CA SER A 12 -7.69 -0.31 -35.23
C SER A 12 -6.66 -1.16 -34.49
N THR A 13 -5.50 -1.44 -35.09
CA THR A 13 -4.44 -2.22 -34.42
C THR A 13 -3.75 -1.42 -33.33
N LEU A 14 -3.56 -0.10 -33.53
CA LEU A 14 -2.96 0.79 -32.55
C LEU A 14 -3.87 1.01 -31.33
N LEU A 15 -5.19 1.12 -31.56
CA LEU A 15 -6.19 1.19 -30.48
C LEU A 15 -6.25 -0.12 -29.68
N LEU A 16 -6.16 -1.29 -30.35
CA LEU A 16 -6.13 -2.59 -29.68
C LEU A 16 -4.84 -2.77 -28.85
N CYS A 17 -3.68 -2.36 -29.36
CA CYS A 17 -2.41 -2.39 -28.62
C CYS A 17 -2.38 -1.44 -27.42
N LEU A 18 -3.05 -0.28 -27.49
CA LEU A 18 -3.22 0.63 -26.36
C LEU A 18 -4.17 0.06 -25.29
N LEU A 19 -5.18 -0.73 -25.69
CA LEU A 19 -6.07 -1.46 -24.79
C LEU A 19 -5.42 -2.70 -24.15
N LEU A 20 -4.34 -3.23 -24.76
CA LEU A 20 -3.56 -4.37 -24.25
C LEU A 20 -2.43 -3.98 -23.28
N SER A 21 -2.31 -2.69 -22.92
CA SER A 21 -1.36 -2.24 -21.90
C SER A 21 -1.85 -2.52 -20.48
N SER A 22 -2.48 -3.67 -20.26
CA SER A 22 -2.73 -4.21 -18.93
C SER A 22 -1.39 -4.72 -18.41
N SER A 23 -0.55 -3.80 -17.94
CA SER A 23 0.49 -4.14 -16.99
C SER A 23 -0.23 -4.75 -15.80
N HIS A 24 -0.27 -6.08 -15.77
CA HIS A 24 -0.49 -6.93 -14.61
C HIS A 24 0.88 -7.15 -13.97
N GLY A 25 0.94 -7.26 -12.67
CA GLY A 25 2.12 -7.82 -12.03
C GLY A 25 1.67 -8.55 -10.82
N LEU A 26 2.67 -9.01 -10.08
CA LEU A 26 2.78 -10.45 -10.08
C LEU A 26 2.12 -11.08 -8.86
N PHE A 27 0.91 -10.62 -8.58
CA PHE A 27 -0.13 -11.56 -8.24
C PHE A 27 -0.55 -12.28 -9.52
N THR A 28 -0.22 -13.57 -9.59
CA THR A 28 -0.63 -14.48 -10.67
C THR A 28 -1.53 -15.60 -10.15
N ARG A 29 -1.65 -15.73 -8.83
CA ARG A 29 -2.51 -16.68 -8.16
C ARG A 29 -3.01 -16.11 -6.84
N THR A 30 -4.13 -16.65 -6.35
CA THR A 30 -4.59 -16.38 -5.00
C THR A 30 -3.49 -16.71 -4.00
N THR A 31 -3.19 -15.75 -3.12
CA THR A 31 -2.12 -15.83 -2.13
C THR A 31 -2.72 -15.51 -0.77
N CYS A 32 -2.56 -16.41 0.20
CA CYS A 32 -3.11 -16.25 1.53
C CYS A 32 -2.04 -16.38 2.61
N SER A 33 -2.27 -15.73 3.75
CA SER A 33 -1.45 -15.77 4.96
C SER A 33 -2.38 -15.98 6.16
N GLY A 34 -2.65 -17.24 6.54
CA GLY A 34 -3.75 -17.50 7.47
C GLY A 34 -5.11 -17.24 6.81
N ASP A 35 -5.94 -16.39 7.40
CA ASP A 35 -7.32 -16.11 6.93
C ASP A 35 -7.42 -14.87 6.01
N GLU A 36 -6.32 -14.16 5.81
CA GLU A 36 -6.21 -13.01 4.91
C GLU A 36 -5.68 -13.47 3.55
N CYS A 37 -6.27 -12.95 2.46
CA CYS A 37 -5.95 -13.38 1.11
C CYS A 37 -5.92 -12.22 0.12
N VAL A 38 -4.98 -12.24 -0.83
CA VAL A 38 -5.06 -11.50 -2.09
C VAL A 38 -5.61 -12.44 -3.16
N GLN A 39 -6.77 -12.10 -3.71
CA GLN A 39 -7.49 -12.94 -4.68
C GLN A 39 -7.99 -12.12 -5.87
N GLN A 40 -8.11 -12.78 -7.03
CA GLN A 40 -8.61 -12.13 -8.24
C GLN A 40 -10.13 -12.15 -8.24
N LYS A 41 -10.75 -10.98 -8.49
CA LYS A 41 -12.20 -10.86 -8.71
C LYS A 41 -12.58 -11.29 -10.12
N GLU A 42 -13.88 -11.47 -10.35
CA GLU A 42 -14.46 -11.73 -11.69
C GLU A 42 -14.10 -10.66 -12.72
N THR A 43 -13.84 -9.43 -12.29
CA THR A 43 -13.38 -8.32 -13.15
C THR A 43 -11.91 -8.43 -13.56
N GLY A 44 -11.16 -9.40 -13.03
CA GLY A 44 -9.72 -9.56 -13.25
C GLY A 44 -8.83 -8.73 -12.31
N ALA A 45 -9.40 -7.88 -11.45
CA ALA A 45 -8.65 -7.10 -10.47
C ALA A 45 -8.22 -7.96 -9.27
N TRP A 46 -7.01 -7.72 -8.76
CA TRP A 46 -6.49 -8.37 -7.55
C TRP A 46 -6.87 -7.57 -6.32
N CYS A 47 -7.55 -8.21 -5.37
CA CYS A 47 -8.10 -7.55 -4.21
C CYS A 47 -7.74 -8.28 -2.93
N TYR A 48 -7.46 -7.50 -1.90
CA TYR A 48 -7.18 -7.99 -0.57
C TYR A 48 -8.48 -8.23 0.20
N VAL A 49 -8.55 -9.38 0.86
CA VAL A 49 -9.62 -9.81 1.75
C VAL A 49 -9.00 -9.99 3.12
N PRO A 50 -9.12 -8.99 4.01
CA PRO A 50 -8.62 -9.07 5.37
C PRO A 50 -9.42 -10.06 6.21
N LYS A 51 -8.82 -10.47 7.32
CA LYS A 51 -9.47 -11.30 8.33
C LYS A 51 -10.51 -10.48 9.11
N SER A 52 -11.68 -11.08 9.36
CA SER A 52 -12.74 -10.43 10.15
C SER A 52 -12.52 -10.61 11.65
N GLY A 53 -12.92 -9.60 12.43
CA GLY A 53 -12.90 -9.62 13.90
C GLY A 53 -11.52 -9.43 14.53
N GLU A 54 -10.47 -9.20 13.73
CA GLU A 54 -9.16 -8.84 14.25
C GLU A 54 -9.12 -7.33 14.53
N THR A 55 -8.69 -6.96 15.74
CA THR A 55 -8.54 -5.56 16.12
C THR A 55 -7.23 -5.05 15.52
N ALA A 56 -7.30 -4.49 14.32
CA ALA A 56 -6.14 -3.83 13.73
C ALA A 56 -5.70 -2.64 14.59
N LEU A 57 -4.40 -2.35 14.60
CA LEU A 57 -3.85 -1.26 15.40
C LEU A 57 -4.36 0.08 14.85
N LEU A 58 -4.39 1.12 15.71
CA LEU A 58 -4.64 2.48 15.24
C LEU A 58 -3.41 3.09 14.55
N ASP A 59 -2.22 2.56 14.82
CA ASP A 59 -0.94 3.16 14.43
C ASP A 59 0.21 2.13 14.51
N CYS A 60 1.14 2.18 13.55
CA CYS A 60 2.34 1.34 13.52
C CYS A 60 3.40 1.90 14.48
N LYS A 61 3.61 1.26 15.64
CA LYS A 61 4.58 1.71 16.65
C LYS A 61 5.78 0.79 16.81
N GLY A 62 6.86 1.32 17.40
CA GLY A 62 8.06 0.54 17.72
C GLY A 62 8.85 0.12 16.48
N SER A 63 9.15 -1.18 16.37
CA SER A 63 9.89 -1.77 15.24
C SER A 63 9.18 -1.66 13.90
N GLN A 64 7.91 -1.27 13.89
CA GLN A 64 7.08 -1.08 12.70
C GLN A 64 6.97 0.40 12.28
N SER A 65 7.62 1.33 13.00
CA SER A 65 7.56 2.76 12.69
C SER A 65 8.03 3.10 11.27
N ASP A 66 8.97 2.32 10.75
CA ASP A 66 9.42 2.37 9.35
C ASP A 66 8.28 2.12 8.35
N LEU A 67 7.31 1.26 8.71
CA LEU A 67 6.14 0.98 7.90
C LEU A 67 5.06 2.06 8.04
N GLN A 68 5.03 2.84 9.12
CA GLN A 68 4.08 3.95 9.29
C GLN A 68 4.20 4.97 8.15
N SER A 69 5.43 5.27 7.74
CA SER A 69 5.66 6.25 6.67
C SER A 69 5.12 5.78 5.32
N VAL A 70 5.27 4.48 4.98
CA VAL A 70 4.69 3.94 3.74
C VAL A 70 3.18 3.78 3.85
N MET A 71 2.67 3.45 5.04
CA MET A 71 1.24 3.36 5.33
C MET A 71 0.56 4.70 5.03
N ASN A 72 1.10 5.81 5.54
CA ASN A 72 0.58 7.15 5.27
C ASN A 72 0.56 7.48 3.76
N VAL A 73 1.61 7.09 3.03
CA VAL A 73 1.65 7.26 1.56
C VAL A 73 0.58 6.40 0.88
N HIS A 74 0.36 5.17 1.36
CA HIS A 74 -0.66 4.27 0.83
C HIS A 74 -2.08 4.79 1.08
N LEU A 75 -2.38 5.30 2.27
CA LEU A 75 -3.70 5.87 2.57
C LEU A 75 -4.05 7.11 1.72
N ALA A 76 -3.03 7.85 1.26
CA ALA A 76 -3.22 9.07 0.47
C ALA A 76 -3.35 8.85 -1.05
N GLN A 77 -3.26 7.61 -1.53
CA GLN A 77 -3.34 7.28 -2.97
C GLN A 77 -4.68 6.64 -3.36
N ASP A 78 -4.75 6.17 -4.60
CA ASP A 78 -5.94 5.63 -5.26
C ASP A 78 -5.86 4.13 -5.58
N LEU A 79 -4.93 3.39 -4.96
CA LEU A 79 -4.75 1.96 -5.20
C LEU A 79 -4.92 1.16 -3.91
N SER A 80 -5.66 0.05 -3.99
CA SER A 80 -5.82 -0.89 -2.88
C SER A 80 -4.57 -1.73 -2.66
N ILE A 81 -3.80 -2.02 -3.71
CA ILE A 81 -2.56 -2.80 -3.65
C ILE A 81 -1.45 -2.00 -4.31
N ALA A 82 -0.35 -1.75 -3.59
CA ALA A 82 0.81 -1.05 -4.13
C ALA A 82 2.14 -1.52 -3.52
N TYR A 83 3.18 -1.50 -4.35
CA TYR A 83 4.56 -1.76 -3.96
C TYR A 83 5.35 -0.45 -3.85
N TYR A 84 6.26 -0.40 -2.89
CA TYR A 84 7.04 0.79 -2.55
C TYR A 84 8.51 0.46 -2.30
N ASN A 85 9.35 1.46 -2.53
CA ASN A 85 10.74 1.45 -2.13
C ASN A 85 10.85 1.52 -0.61
N GLY A 86 11.53 0.56 0.02
CA GLY A 86 11.70 0.49 1.47
C GLY A 86 12.55 1.60 2.10
N VAL A 87 13.32 2.35 1.31
CA VAL A 87 14.14 3.47 1.82
C VAL A 87 13.43 4.81 1.62
N GLY A 88 12.80 5.00 0.45
CA GLY A 88 12.24 6.30 0.05
C GLY A 88 10.71 6.39 0.04
N ASN A 89 10.00 5.29 0.33
CA ASN A 89 8.54 5.17 0.24
C ASN A 89 7.96 5.57 -1.13
N SER A 90 8.79 5.65 -2.16
CA SER A 90 8.35 5.95 -3.52
C SER A 90 7.61 4.76 -4.11
N ARG A 91 6.42 4.99 -4.69
CA ARG A 91 5.62 3.94 -5.33
C ARG A 91 6.34 3.36 -6.55
N PHE A 92 6.49 2.04 -6.55
CA PHE A 92 6.98 1.27 -7.70
C PHE A 92 5.84 0.93 -8.68
N GLY A 93 4.69 0.49 -8.17
CA GLY A 93 3.54 0.12 -8.98
C GLY A 93 2.38 -0.46 -8.15
N GLY A 94 1.32 -0.90 -8.82
CA GLY A 94 0.17 -1.56 -8.18
C GLY A 94 0.37 -3.07 -8.00
N ALA A 95 -0.73 -3.84 -7.85
CA ALA A 95 -0.70 -5.32 -7.84
C ALA A 95 0.14 -5.88 -9.00
N SER A 96 -0.09 -5.33 -10.19
CA SER A 96 0.83 -4.63 -11.09
C SER A 96 2.32 -4.94 -11.24
N TRP A 97 3.04 -5.05 -10.15
CA TRP A 97 4.47 -4.81 -10.18
C TRP A 97 5.24 -6.10 -9.86
N PRO A 98 6.13 -6.56 -10.75
CA PRO A 98 6.97 -7.72 -10.46
C PRO A 98 8.03 -7.33 -9.42
N VAL A 99 8.22 -8.17 -8.40
CA VAL A 99 9.22 -8.00 -7.34
C VAL A 99 10.55 -8.60 -7.81
N PRO A 100 11.56 -7.79 -8.21
CA PRO A 100 12.82 -8.34 -8.68
C PRO A 100 13.63 -8.88 -7.51
N ALA A 101 14.43 -9.92 -7.73
CA ALA A 101 15.22 -10.56 -6.68
C ALA A 101 16.27 -9.64 -6.00
N ASN A 102 16.59 -8.46 -6.57
CA ASN A 102 17.75 -7.65 -6.17
C ASN A 102 17.45 -6.15 -5.93
N VAL A 103 16.20 -5.75 -5.68
CA VAL A 103 15.84 -4.32 -5.51
C VAL A 103 15.99 -3.77 -4.08
N GLY A 104 16.56 -4.55 -3.17
CA GLY A 104 16.62 -4.20 -1.76
C GLY A 104 15.28 -4.43 -1.06
N VAL A 105 14.96 -3.60 -0.06
CA VAL A 105 13.71 -3.73 0.70
C VAL A 105 12.54 -3.23 -0.13
N VAL A 106 11.61 -4.11 -0.43
CA VAL A 106 10.32 -3.76 -1.05
C VAL A 106 9.23 -3.85 0.00
N ARG A 107 8.39 -2.83 0.06
CA ARG A 107 7.21 -2.81 0.92
C ARG A 107 5.97 -3.01 0.06
N LEU A 108 5.14 -3.96 0.42
CA LEU A 108 3.82 -4.16 -0.15
C LEU A 108 2.80 -3.60 0.85
N CYS A 109 1.90 -2.74 0.40
CA CYS A 109 0.72 -2.38 1.17
C CYS A 109 -0.54 -2.82 0.42
N VAL A 110 -1.46 -3.45 1.14
CA VAL A 110 -2.72 -3.98 0.65
C VAL A 110 -3.85 -3.51 1.55
N SER A 111 -4.99 -3.12 0.96
CA SER A 111 -6.17 -2.66 1.69
C SER A 111 -7.44 -3.31 1.15
N GLY A 112 -8.42 -3.52 2.04
CA GLY A 112 -9.68 -4.18 1.69
C GLY A 112 -10.68 -4.17 2.84
N TYR A 113 -11.93 -4.49 2.52
CA TYR A 113 -12.97 -4.68 3.54
C TYR A 113 -12.98 -6.11 4.05
N ALA A 114 -12.87 -6.27 5.36
CA ALA A 114 -13.11 -7.54 6.04
C ALA A 114 -14.59 -7.94 5.96
N GLY A 115 -14.90 -9.19 6.33
CA GLY A 115 -16.28 -9.72 6.33
C GLY A 115 -17.26 -8.96 7.22
N ASP A 116 -16.76 -8.25 8.23
CA ASP A 116 -17.54 -7.36 9.12
C ASP A 116 -17.73 -5.93 8.60
N GLY A 117 -17.16 -5.61 7.43
CA GLY A 117 -17.23 -4.29 6.81
C GLY A 117 -16.18 -3.29 7.34
N THR A 118 -15.25 -3.72 8.17
CA THR A 118 -14.10 -2.90 8.59
C THR A 118 -13.11 -2.79 7.44
N LEU A 119 -12.72 -1.56 7.08
CA LEU A 119 -11.63 -1.32 6.14
C LEU A 119 -10.31 -1.53 6.88
N GLN A 120 -9.46 -2.40 6.36
CA GLN A 120 -8.14 -2.68 6.94
C GLN A 120 -7.06 -2.53 5.88
N THR A 121 -5.87 -2.10 6.32
CA THR A 121 -4.67 -2.02 5.48
C THR A 121 -3.52 -2.73 6.18
N LEU A 122 -2.84 -3.62 5.44
CA LEU A 122 -1.63 -4.31 5.85
C LEU A 122 -0.46 -3.82 5.01
N CYS A 123 0.63 -3.38 5.65
CA CYS A 123 1.92 -3.12 5.01
C CYS A 123 2.96 -4.12 5.52
N VAL A 124 3.67 -4.77 4.61
CA VAL A 124 4.66 -5.82 4.89
C VAL A 124 5.92 -5.64 4.04
N ASN A 125 7.07 -6.10 4.53
CA ASN A 125 8.24 -6.28 3.69
C ASN A 125 8.12 -7.58 2.88
N VAL A 126 8.26 -7.49 1.55
CA VAL A 126 8.17 -8.64 0.64
C VAL A 126 9.49 -8.85 -0.10
N ASN A 127 9.80 -10.10 -0.41
CA ASN A 127 11.02 -10.52 -1.10
C ASN A 127 10.75 -11.34 -2.37
N ALA A 128 9.48 -11.58 -2.70
CA ALA A 128 9.07 -12.36 -3.85
C ALA A 128 7.66 -11.99 -4.29
N ASP A 129 7.34 -12.35 -5.53
CA ASP A 129 5.98 -12.32 -6.07
C ASP A 129 5.04 -13.25 -5.32
N ASN A 130 3.74 -12.97 -5.35
CA ASN A 130 2.72 -13.78 -4.64
C ASN A 130 3.08 -14.02 -3.16
N SER A 131 3.57 -12.98 -2.47
CA SER A 131 3.88 -13.03 -1.04
C SER A 131 3.22 -11.86 -0.31
N ILE A 132 2.47 -12.18 0.74
CA ILE A 132 1.85 -11.22 1.65
C ILE A 132 2.25 -11.45 3.12
N SER A 133 3.01 -12.52 3.39
CA SER A 133 3.51 -12.86 4.73
C SER A 133 4.94 -12.34 4.87
N GLY A 134 5.10 -11.14 5.44
CA GLY A 134 6.39 -10.47 5.59
C GLY A 134 6.67 -10.03 7.03
N SER A 135 7.95 -9.81 7.35
CA SER A 135 8.35 -9.21 8.63
C SER A 135 9.40 -8.11 8.41
N PRO A 136 9.29 -6.97 9.12
CA PRO A 136 8.14 -6.55 9.93
C PRO A 136 6.86 -6.39 9.08
N TYR A 137 5.72 -6.38 9.76
CA TYR A 137 4.41 -6.04 9.21
C TYR A 137 3.75 -4.98 10.08
N CYS A 138 2.82 -4.23 9.52
CA CYS A 138 1.92 -3.35 10.25
C CYS A 138 0.54 -3.40 9.64
N GLU A 139 -0.48 -3.47 10.50
CA GLU A 139 -1.88 -3.53 10.10
C GLU A 139 -2.70 -2.47 10.85
N ILE A 140 -3.53 -1.73 10.11
CA ILE A 140 -4.40 -0.70 10.67
C ILE A 140 -5.85 -0.83 10.19
N ALA A 141 -6.80 -0.36 11.01
CA ALA A 141 -8.23 -0.31 10.69
C ALA A 141 -8.60 0.94 9.85
N ASP A 142 -7.86 1.17 8.77
CA ASP A 142 -8.12 2.26 7.81
C ASP A 142 -7.65 1.83 6.40
N GLY A 143 -7.95 2.64 5.39
CA GLY A 143 -7.50 2.40 4.02
C GLY A 143 -7.71 3.61 3.10
N PRO A 144 -7.16 3.57 1.88
CA PRO A 144 -7.45 4.55 0.85
C PRO A 144 -8.97 4.76 0.70
N HIS A 145 -9.45 5.98 0.91
CA HIS A 145 -10.90 6.24 0.84
C HIS A 145 -11.48 6.13 -0.55
N VAL A 146 -10.67 6.19 -1.61
CA VAL A 146 -11.12 6.02 -2.99
C VAL A 146 -10.09 5.15 -3.70
N VAL A 147 -10.52 4.02 -4.25
CA VAL A 147 -9.64 3.16 -5.04
C VAL A 147 -10.11 3.04 -6.49
N SER A 148 -9.18 3.15 -7.43
CA SER A 148 -9.43 3.08 -8.87
C SER A 148 -9.36 1.67 -9.43
N ASP A 149 -8.87 0.70 -8.66
CA ASP A 149 -8.68 -0.70 -9.10
C ASP A 149 -9.94 -1.57 -8.95
N GLY A 150 -11.03 -1.01 -8.42
CA GLY A 150 -12.32 -1.70 -8.29
C GLY A 150 -12.36 -2.76 -7.17
N CYS A 151 -11.39 -2.75 -6.26
CA CYS A 151 -11.35 -3.74 -5.19
C CYS A 151 -12.36 -3.52 -4.09
N TYR A 152 -12.68 -2.28 -3.81
CA TYR A 152 -13.82 -1.95 -3.00
C TYR A 152 -14.41 -0.64 -3.46
N THR A 153 -15.70 -0.49 -3.25
CA THR A 153 -16.35 0.81 -3.40
C THR A 153 -16.40 1.41 -2.01
N PHE A 154 -15.91 2.65 -1.89
CA PHE A 154 -16.11 3.40 -0.66
C PHE A 154 -17.61 3.45 -0.38
N LYS A 155 -18.00 2.76 0.68
CA LYS A 155 -19.33 2.91 1.23
C LYS A 155 -19.19 3.97 2.29
N PRO A 156 -19.56 5.24 2.02
CA PRO A 156 -19.57 6.22 3.07
C PRO A 156 -20.53 5.69 4.14
N THR A 157 -19.97 5.26 5.27
CA THR A 157 -20.75 5.02 6.47
C THR A 157 -21.11 6.40 6.99
N PHE A 158 -22.04 7.07 6.31
CA PHE A 158 -22.84 8.10 6.92
C PHE A 158 -23.68 7.37 7.96
N THR A 159 -23.11 7.13 9.14
CA THR A 159 -23.94 7.11 10.33
C THR A 159 -24.46 8.53 10.39
N PRO A 160 -25.75 8.81 10.10
CA PRO A 160 -26.30 10.10 10.42
C PRO A 160 -26.00 10.29 11.90
N VAL A 161 -25.07 11.18 12.22
CA VAL A 161 -24.98 11.70 13.58
C VAL A 161 -26.33 12.36 13.73
N THR A 162 -27.26 11.66 14.38
CA THR A 162 -28.43 12.29 14.95
C THR A 162 -27.84 13.28 15.93
N GLN A 163 -27.59 14.50 15.44
CA GLN A 163 -27.32 15.64 16.27
C GLN A 163 -28.61 15.76 17.06
N THR A 164 -28.63 15.15 18.25
CA THR A 164 -29.57 15.50 19.27
C THR A 164 -29.29 16.97 19.49
N THR A 165 -30.10 17.81 18.83
CA THR A 165 -30.19 19.24 19.12
C THR A 165 -30.69 19.30 20.55
N THR A 166 -29.78 19.17 21.50
CA THR A 166 -30.02 19.50 22.89
C THR A 166 -30.21 21.00 22.85
N ASN A 167 -31.47 21.42 22.81
CA ASN A 167 -31.84 22.82 22.97
C ASN A 167 -31.01 23.37 24.13
N PRO A 168 -30.22 24.44 23.92
CA PRO A 168 -29.50 25.06 25.03
C PRO A 168 -30.55 25.41 26.09
N PRO A 169 -30.35 24.99 27.36
CA PRO A 169 -31.24 25.43 28.43
C PRO A 169 -31.25 26.97 28.43
N PRO A 170 -32.42 27.59 28.67
CA PRO A 170 -32.55 29.04 28.69
C PRO A 170 -31.52 29.65 29.67
N PRO A 171 -30.98 30.84 29.36
CA PRO A 171 -29.96 31.48 30.19
C PRO A 171 -30.55 31.80 31.57
N SER A 172 -30.24 30.96 32.55
CA SER A 172 -30.51 31.23 33.95
C SER A 172 -29.53 32.27 34.46
N SER A 173 -30.12 33.35 34.95
CA SER A 173 -29.49 34.54 35.50
C SER A 173 -28.41 34.24 36.54
N ILE A 174 -27.35 35.01 36.39
CA ILE A 174 -26.30 35.38 37.35
C ILE A 174 -26.71 35.17 38.82
N ASN A 175 -25.93 34.38 39.54
CA ASN A 175 -25.49 34.67 40.90
C ASN A 175 -24.28 33.80 41.26
N SER A 176 -23.11 34.43 41.35
CA SER A 176 -21.98 33.96 42.18
C SER A 176 -22.42 33.96 43.65
N PRO A 177 -21.93 33.07 44.55
CA PRO A 177 -20.51 33.06 44.94
C PRO A 177 -19.90 31.72 45.41
N SER A 178 -18.56 31.74 45.52
CA SER A 178 -17.72 31.07 46.53
C SER A 178 -17.51 29.54 46.52
N SER A 179 -16.23 29.19 46.34
CA SER A 179 -15.42 28.17 47.03
C SER A 179 -16.11 26.95 47.66
N THR A 180 -15.86 25.75 47.10
CA THR A 180 -15.36 24.59 47.86
C THR A 180 -14.89 23.44 46.95
N THR A 181 -13.65 23.02 47.13
CA THR A 181 -13.11 21.65 46.91
C THR A 181 -14.03 20.61 47.62
N PRO A 182 -14.20 19.35 47.15
CA PRO A 182 -13.10 18.37 47.14
C PRO A 182 -13.22 17.15 46.16
N SER A 183 -12.14 16.35 46.15
CA SER A 183 -12.07 14.89 45.97
C SER A 183 -12.37 14.25 44.60
N THR A 184 -11.28 13.99 43.88
CA THR A 184 -11.18 13.10 42.72
C THR A 184 -11.01 11.65 43.20
N THR A 185 -11.93 10.76 42.83
CA THR A 185 -11.83 9.32 43.09
C THR A 185 -11.35 8.62 41.84
N SER A 186 -10.12 8.10 41.87
CA SER A 186 -9.53 7.27 40.83
C SER A 186 -10.01 5.81 40.96
N PRO A 187 -10.36 5.12 39.86
CA PRO A 187 -10.30 3.66 39.82
C PRO A 187 -9.00 3.19 39.18
N SER A 188 -8.18 2.54 40.01
CA SER A 188 -6.98 1.79 39.66
C SER A 188 -7.36 0.50 38.94
N SER A 189 -6.97 0.32 37.68
CA SER A 189 -6.98 -0.99 37.01
C SER A 189 -5.58 -1.59 37.04
N SER A 190 -5.49 -2.66 37.83
CA SER A 190 -4.33 -3.50 38.11
C SER A 190 -3.75 -4.17 36.86
N SER A 191 -2.45 -3.97 36.64
CA SER A 191 -1.60 -4.76 35.75
C SER A 191 -1.19 -6.07 36.43
N SER A 192 -1.68 -7.21 35.94
CA SER A 192 -1.20 -8.53 36.32
C SER A 192 -0.06 -8.96 35.40
N SER A 193 1.14 -9.02 35.98
CA SER A 193 2.32 -9.73 35.47
C SER A 193 2.16 -11.24 35.66
N SER A 194 2.32 -12.02 34.59
CA SER A 194 2.57 -13.47 34.68
C SER A 194 3.78 -13.84 33.81
N SER A 195 4.89 -14.01 34.51
CA SER A 195 6.08 -14.75 34.09
C SER A 195 5.77 -16.25 34.03
N SER A 196 6.01 -16.88 32.87
CA SER A 196 6.03 -18.33 32.74
C SER A 196 7.28 -18.75 31.96
N SER A 197 8.33 -19.02 32.71
CA SER A 197 9.48 -19.81 32.28
C SER A 197 9.15 -21.29 32.44
N SER A 198 9.17 -22.08 31.36
CA SER A 198 9.27 -23.54 31.47
C SER A 198 9.83 -24.18 30.21
N SER A 199 11.02 -24.72 30.42
CA SER A 199 11.84 -25.71 29.73
C SER A 199 11.14 -26.94 29.13
N THR A 200 11.94 -27.66 28.32
CA THR A 200 11.83 -29.06 27.82
C THR A 200 11.11 -29.14 26.45
N THR A 201 11.55 -29.88 25.42
CA THR A 201 12.24 -31.18 25.40
C THR A 201 12.94 -31.35 24.05
N SER A 202 14.20 -31.79 24.07
CA SER A 202 14.97 -32.22 22.89
C SER A 202 14.60 -33.67 22.55
N SER A 203 13.82 -33.88 21.49
CA SER A 203 13.48 -35.22 20.99
C SER A 203 14.12 -35.43 19.63
N GLN A 204 15.26 -36.13 19.64
CA GLN A 204 15.88 -36.74 18.47
C GLN A 204 15.08 -37.97 18.07
N THR A 205 14.61 -38.02 16.82
CA THR A 205 14.33 -39.20 15.98
C THR A 205 13.64 -38.69 14.72
N SER A 206 14.15 -38.87 13.52
CA SER A 206 14.16 -40.15 12.84
C SER A 206 14.89 -40.03 11.50
N SER A 207 15.71 -41.02 11.20
CA SER A 207 16.43 -41.21 9.95
C SER A 207 15.61 -42.09 8.99
N SER A 208 15.57 -41.72 7.70
CA SER A 208 15.31 -42.54 6.48
C SER A 208 14.23 -41.93 5.56
N PRO A 209 14.22 -42.26 4.26
CA PRO A 209 15.28 -42.07 3.27
C PRO A 209 14.76 -41.22 2.09
N SER A 210 15.61 -40.40 1.45
CA SER A 210 15.24 -39.74 0.19
C SER A 210 15.82 -40.54 -0.99
N PRO A 211 14.99 -41.10 -1.88
CA PRO A 211 15.46 -41.75 -3.09
C PRO A 211 15.95 -40.72 -4.12
N SER A 212 17.08 -41.01 -4.74
CA SER A 212 17.64 -40.29 -5.89
C SER A 212 16.59 -40.06 -6.99
N PRO A 213 16.54 -38.86 -7.59
CA PRO A 213 15.88 -38.70 -8.88
C PRO A 213 16.74 -39.35 -9.97
N THR A 214 16.16 -40.38 -10.59
CA THR A 214 16.59 -40.99 -11.84
C THR A 214 16.70 -39.93 -12.93
N GLU A 215 17.91 -39.73 -13.46
CA GLU A 215 18.12 -38.99 -14.70
C GLU A 215 17.44 -39.73 -15.86
N THR A 216 16.37 -39.15 -16.39
CA THR A 216 15.82 -39.54 -17.70
C THR A 216 16.41 -38.62 -18.74
N SER A 217 17.46 -39.11 -19.40
CA SER A 217 18.10 -38.52 -20.56
C SER A 217 17.19 -38.66 -21.79
N SER A 218 16.30 -37.69 -22.00
CA SER A 218 15.54 -37.54 -23.23
C SER A 218 16.39 -36.86 -24.30
N ASN A 219 17.13 -37.69 -25.01
CA ASN A 219 17.90 -37.37 -26.20
C ASN A 219 16.98 -36.79 -27.30
N SER A 220 16.90 -35.47 -27.39
CA SER A 220 16.13 -34.76 -28.44
C SER A 220 17.08 -34.27 -29.51
N ASN A 221 17.39 -35.18 -30.44
CA ASN A 221 18.02 -34.86 -31.72
C ASN A 221 17.01 -34.06 -32.57
N SER A 222 16.99 -32.75 -32.40
CA SER A 222 16.17 -31.85 -33.22
C SER A 222 17.05 -31.24 -34.30
N SER A 223 16.99 -31.89 -35.46
CA SER A 223 17.55 -31.52 -36.74
C SER A 223 17.52 -30.01 -37.01
N SER A 224 18.72 -29.44 -37.14
CA SER A 224 19.02 -28.14 -37.71
C SER A 224 18.74 -28.13 -39.21
N ASN A 225 17.49 -27.92 -39.62
CA ASN A 225 17.14 -27.64 -41.02
C ASN A 225 15.85 -26.81 -41.08
N SER A 226 15.95 -25.47 -41.07
CA SER A 226 15.04 -24.57 -41.82
C SER A 226 15.37 -23.10 -41.54
N LEU A 227 16.42 -22.57 -42.18
CA LEU A 227 16.78 -21.14 -42.08
C LEU A 227 16.69 -20.41 -43.44
N ASN A 228 15.93 -20.96 -44.39
CA ASN A 228 15.90 -20.44 -45.77
C ASN A 228 14.55 -19.84 -46.21
N ASN A 229 13.51 -19.82 -45.36
CA ASN A 229 12.19 -19.27 -45.71
C ASN A 229 11.78 -17.99 -44.94
N LEU A 230 12.70 -17.34 -44.24
CA LEU A 230 12.41 -16.15 -43.41
C LEU A 230 12.72 -14.81 -44.11
N LYS A 231 12.46 -14.68 -45.41
CA LYS A 231 12.71 -13.41 -46.14
C LYS A 231 11.46 -12.57 -46.41
N ALA A 232 10.26 -13.09 -46.16
CA ALA A 232 9.00 -12.42 -46.52
C ALA A 232 8.12 -11.96 -45.33
N ILE A 233 8.46 -12.32 -44.09
CA ILE A 233 7.62 -12.04 -42.89
C ILE A 233 8.34 -11.11 -41.88
N GLY A 234 9.63 -10.80 -42.08
CA GLY A 234 10.44 -10.06 -41.09
C GLY A 234 10.21 -8.55 -41.00
N VAL A 235 9.67 -7.92 -42.04
CA VAL A 235 9.47 -6.45 -42.08
C VAL A 235 8.40 -5.94 -41.11
N PRO A 236 7.19 -6.54 -41.01
CA PRO A 236 6.16 -6.01 -40.10
C PRO A 236 6.54 -6.11 -38.62
N ILE A 237 7.30 -7.13 -38.22
CA ILE A 237 7.71 -7.32 -36.82
C ILE A 237 8.70 -6.23 -36.39
N ILE A 238 9.65 -5.88 -37.25
CA ILE A 238 10.65 -4.84 -36.94
C ILE A 238 10.00 -3.47 -36.80
N VAL A 239 8.99 -3.15 -37.64
CA VAL A 239 8.24 -1.88 -37.55
C VAL A 239 7.45 -1.78 -36.23
N CYS A 240 6.84 -2.88 -35.78
CA CYS A 240 6.15 -2.91 -34.49
C CYS A 240 7.10 -2.69 -33.30
N ILE A 241 8.28 -3.32 -33.30
CA ILE A 241 9.27 -3.17 -32.22
C ILE A 241 9.77 -1.72 -32.13
N ILE A 242 10.09 -1.08 -33.27
CA ILE A 242 10.53 0.32 -33.30
C ILE A 242 9.41 1.26 -32.83
N GLY A 243 8.16 1.00 -33.21
CA GLY A 243 7.01 1.80 -32.76
C GLY A 243 6.79 1.75 -31.24
N VAL A 244 6.90 0.56 -30.63
CA VAL A 244 6.75 0.39 -29.17
C VAL A 244 7.89 1.07 -28.41
N ILE A 245 9.13 0.90 -28.86
CA ILE A 245 10.29 1.56 -28.25
C ILE A 245 10.14 3.08 -28.37
N GLY A 246 9.73 3.59 -29.53
CA GLY A 246 9.46 5.01 -29.74
C GLY A 246 8.40 5.57 -28.79
N ALA A 247 7.29 4.87 -28.59
CA ALA A 247 6.23 5.30 -27.67
C ALA A 247 6.70 5.34 -26.20
N ILE A 248 7.52 4.36 -25.77
CA ILE A 248 8.11 4.34 -24.42
C ILE A 248 9.05 5.55 -24.24
N PHE A 249 9.90 5.83 -25.23
CA PHE A 249 10.80 6.99 -25.19
C PHE A 249 10.05 8.32 -25.19
N VAL A 250 9.01 8.48 -26.00
CA VAL A 250 8.18 9.70 -26.03
C VAL A 250 7.47 9.91 -24.69
N LYS A 251 6.89 8.86 -24.11
CA LYS A 251 6.20 8.95 -22.80
C LYS A 251 7.18 9.33 -21.68
N ARG A 252 8.38 8.75 -21.69
CA ARG A 252 9.44 9.08 -20.74
C ARG A 252 9.92 10.52 -20.92
N TRP A 253 10.13 10.95 -22.16
CA TRP A 253 10.55 12.32 -22.49
C TRP A 253 9.53 13.36 -22.02
N ILE A 254 8.23 13.14 -22.28
CA ILE A 254 7.16 14.04 -21.83
C ILE A 254 7.17 14.19 -20.29
N ARG A 255 7.36 13.09 -19.56
CA ARG A 255 7.41 13.09 -18.09
C ARG A 255 8.62 13.86 -17.54
N GLU A 256 9.76 13.80 -18.21
CA GLU A 256 10.95 14.60 -17.83
C GLU A 256 10.74 16.09 -18.12
N THR A 257 10.11 16.45 -19.25
CA THR A 257 9.80 17.86 -19.54
C THR A 257 8.77 18.47 -18.59
N SER A 258 7.77 17.71 -18.12
CA SER A 258 6.78 18.25 -17.17
C SER A 258 7.37 18.53 -15.79
N GLN A 259 8.33 17.71 -15.34
CA GLN A 259 9.07 17.97 -14.10
C GLN A 259 9.94 19.22 -14.20
N ASN A 260 10.59 19.42 -15.35
CA ASN A 260 11.44 20.60 -15.57
C ASN A 260 10.62 21.91 -15.69
N GLN A 261 9.40 21.87 -16.26
CA GLN A 261 8.53 23.04 -16.31
C GLN A 261 7.95 23.43 -14.94
N ALA A 262 7.68 22.47 -14.05
CA ALA A 262 7.26 22.76 -12.68
C ALA A 262 8.35 23.48 -11.87
N ALA A 263 9.63 23.22 -12.15
CA ALA A 263 10.75 23.91 -11.51
C ALA A 263 10.98 25.34 -12.06
N ALA A 264 10.68 25.59 -13.33
CA ALA A 264 10.89 26.89 -13.98
C ALA A 264 9.76 27.90 -13.73
N ALA A 265 8.54 27.44 -13.40
CA ALA A 265 7.40 28.33 -13.14
C ALA A 265 7.41 28.98 -11.73
N GLY A 266 8.43 28.72 -10.90
CA GLY A 266 8.54 29.27 -9.54
C GLY A 266 8.98 30.73 -9.42
N HIS A 267 9.24 31.44 -10.52
CA HIS A 267 9.77 32.81 -10.49
C HIS A 267 8.99 33.78 -11.37
N HIS A 268 7.70 33.96 -11.14
CA HIS A 268 7.02 35.24 -11.37
C HIS A 268 5.57 35.17 -10.85
N LEU A 269 5.38 35.46 -9.57
CA LEU A 269 4.05 35.84 -9.06
C LEU A 269 3.95 37.37 -9.08
N PRO A 270 2.96 37.95 -9.77
CA PRO A 270 2.65 39.37 -9.64
C PRO A 270 2.19 39.65 -8.20
N MET A 271 2.86 40.58 -7.53
CA MET A 271 2.44 41.09 -6.23
C MET A 271 1.03 41.68 -6.34
N LEU A 272 0.07 41.06 -5.67
CA LEU A 272 -1.20 41.69 -5.32
C LEU A 272 -1.09 42.29 -3.91
N PRO A 273 -1.64 43.50 -3.67
CA PRO A 273 -1.65 44.12 -2.35
C PRO A 273 -2.82 43.53 -1.55
N LEU A 274 -2.53 42.55 -0.71
CA LEU A 274 -3.46 42.12 0.34
C LEU A 274 -2.82 42.40 1.69
N GLY A 275 -3.37 43.42 2.37
CA GLY A 275 -3.17 43.60 3.80
C GLY A 275 -3.72 42.40 4.53
N PHE A 276 -2.83 41.51 4.96
CA PHE A 276 -3.11 40.49 5.94
C PHE A 276 -2.35 40.86 7.21
N GLU A 277 -3.13 41.26 8.21
CA GLU A 277 -2.66 41.48 9.57
C GLU A 277 -2.11 40.15 10.12
N PRO A 278 -0.87 40.10 10.63
CA PRO A 278 -0.30 38.86 11.16
C PRO A 278 -1.03 38.48 12.45
N TRP A 279 -1.60 37.28 12.47
CA TRP A 279 -2.09 36.68 13.71
C TRP A 279 -0.94 36.57 14.72
N PRO A 280 -1.17 36.91 16.00
CA PRO A 280 -0.14 36.76 17.03
C PRO A 280 0.23 35.28 17.19
N PRO A 281 1.51 34.99 17.49
CA PRO A 281 1.98 33.63 17.69
C PRO A 281 1.19 32.95 18.81
N GLN A 282 0.57 31.82 18.51
CA GLN A 282 -0.08 30.98 19.52
C GLN A 282 0.99 30.43 20.48
N SER A 283 0.76 30.65 21.77
CA SER A 283 1.59 30.15 22.85
C SER A 283 1.69 28.62 22.80
N PRO A 284 2.87 28.02 23.01
CA PRO A 284 3.00 26.58 23.06
C PRO A 284 2.18 25.98 24.21
N PRO A 285 1.58 24.80 24.03
CA PRO A 285 0.84 24.11 25.08
C PRO A 285 1.74 23.81 26.28
N PRO A 286 1.20 23.89 27.52
CA PRO A 286 1.99 23.66 28.73
C PRO A 286 2.56 22.24 28.72
N GLN A 287 3.87 22.13 28.91
CA GLN A 287 4.54 20.84 29.02
C GLN A 287 4.16 20.17 30.36
N PRO A 288 3.91 18.85 30.36
CA PRO A 288 3.64 18.12 31.59
C PRO A 288 4.88 18.12 32.49
N THR A 289 4.74 18.72 33.67
CA THR A 289 5.75 18.71 34.73
C THR A 289 5.89 17.28 35.27
N PHE A 290 7.01 16.65 34.95
CA PHE A 290 7.36 15.31 35.44
C PHE A 290 7.78 15.42 36.91
N TYR A 291 6.89 15.06 37.84
CA TYR A 291 7.24 14.94 39.26
C TYR A 291 8.07 13.68 39.47
N GLY A 292 9.37 13.87 39.74
CA GLY A 292 10.30 12.81 40.09
C GLY A 292 9.88 12.14 41.40
N ILE A 293 9.61 10.83 41.32
CA ILE A 293 9.36 9.99 42.49
C ILE A 293 10.73 9.67 43.11
N GLY A 294 10.96 10.17 44.32
CA GLY A 294 12.17 9.91 45.09
C GLY A 294 12.26 8.47 45.61
N PRO A 295 13.48 8.00 45.95
CA PRO A 295 13.71 6.62 46.40
C PRO A 295 13.23 6.41 47.83
N PHE A 296 12.32 5.46 48.03
CA PHE A 296 12.01 4.93 49.36
C PHE A 296 13.09 3.93 49.77
N GLY A 297 13.90 4.32 50.76
CA GLY A 297 14.83 3.43 51.46
C GLY A 297 14.07 2.53 52.44
N GLY A 298 14.32 1.22 52.35
CA GLY A 298 13.92 0.25 53.36
C GLY A 298 15.01 0.04 54.40
N GLN A 299 14.61 0.05 55.67
CA GLN A 299 15.32 -0.59 56.79
C GLN A 299 14.73 -1.98 57.02
#